data_AF-A0A069DFM2-F1
#
_entry.id   AF-A0A069DFM2-F1
#
_cell.length_a   1.000
_cell.length_b   1.000
_cell.length_c   1.000
_cell.angle_alpha   90.00
_cell.angle_beta   90.00
_cell.angle_gamma   90.00
#
_symmetry.space_group_name_H-M   'P 1'
#
loop_
_entity.id
_entity.type
_entity.pdbx_description
1 polymer ?
#
loop_
_entity_poly.entity_id
_entity_poly.type
_entity_poly.pdbx_seq_one_letter_code
_entity_poly.pdbx_strand_id
1 'polypeptide(L)'
;MPKELDVAKRAKVIEWLKTEVLDQVSRLFKALWEGSNARISDSLASLIMSSYILGRRLGISFKDMDDLLVDKLKKHKKEGHQLEDWYQDISALEDHMRKR
;
A
#
# COMPACT_ATOMS: atom_id res chain seq x y z
N MET A 1 -3.64 -7.82 -34.11
CA MET A 1 -2.56 -8.58 -33.43
C MET A 1 -1.71 -7.76 -32.43
N PRO A 2 -1.26 -6.51 -32.68
CA PRO A 2 -0.42 -5.79 -31.70
C PRO A 2 -1.14 -5.40 -30.40
N LYS A 3 -2.43 -5.03 -30.49
CA LYS A 3 -3.25 -4.60 -29.35
C LYS A 3 -3.58 -5.73 -28.36
N GLU A 4 -3.89 -6.92 -28.86
CA GLU A 4 -4.22 -8.09 -28.02
C GLU A 4 -3.00 -8.57 -27.22
N LEU A 5 -1.82 -8.57 -27.84
CA LEU A 5 -0.56 -8.88 -27.17
C LEU A 5 -0.21 -7.87 -26.06
N ASP A 6 -0.52 -6.58 -26.25
CA ASP A 6 -0.34 -5.55 -25.21
C ASP A 6 -1.32 -5.76 -24.04
N VAL A 7 -2.59 -6.06 -24.32
CA VAL A 7 -3.60 -6.37 -23.28
C VAL A 7 -3.19 -7.60 -22.46
N ALA A 8 -2.76 -8.68 -23.11
CA ALA A 8 -2.31 -9.89 -22.41
C ALA A 8 -1.06 -9.63 -21.53
N LYS A 9 -0.11 -8.82 -22.03
CA LYS A 9 1.07 -8.42 -21.23
C LYS A 9 0.69 -7.60 -20.01
N ARG A 10 -0.23 -6.63 -20.16
CA ARG A 10 -0.71 -5.81 -19.04
C ARG A 10 -1.42 -6.66 -17.98
N ALA A 11 -2.29 -7.58 -18.41
CA ALA A 11 -2.95 -8.52 -17.51
C ALA A 11 -1.94 -9.38 -16.75
N LYS A 12 -0.93 -9.93 -17.45
CA LYS A 12 0.15 -10.71 -16.81
C LYS A 12 0.91 -9.91 -15.75
N VAL A 13 1.20 -8.64 -16.00
CA VAL A 13 1.87 -7.76 -15.01
C VAL A 13 1.00 -7.56 -13.78
N ILE A 14 -0.31 -7.36 -13.96
CA ILE A 14 -1.26 -7.22 -12.85
C ILE A 14 -1.31 -8.51 -12.01
N GLU A 15 -1.42 -9.68 -12.65
CA GLU A 15 -1.41 -10.96 -11.92
C GLU A 15 -0.11 -11.17 -11.16
N TRP A 16 1.03 -10.85 -11.78
CA TRP A 16 2.32 -10.93 -11.10
C TRP A 16 2.39 -9.98 -9.89
N LEU A 17 1.94 -8.73 -10.02
CA LEU A 17 1.91 -7.78 -8.90
C LEU A 17 1.03 -8.26 -7.73
N LYS A 18 -0.09 -8.93 -8.00
CA LYS A 18 -0.90 -9.54 -6.94
C LYS A 18 -0.12 -10.61 -6.19
N THR A 19 0.66 -11.44 -6.89
CA THR A 19 1.52 -12.44 -6.24
C THR A 19 2.63 -11.80 -5.42
N GLU A 20 3.21 -10.69 -5.90
CA GLU A 20 4.23 -9.94 -5.16
C GLU A 20 3.68 -9.38 -3.85
N VAL A 21 2.45 -8.83 -3.85
CA VAL A 21 1.81 -8.36 -2.61
C VAL A 21 1.71 -9.49 -1.59
N LEU A 22 1.28 -10.69 -2.00
CA LEU A 22 1.19 -11.85 -1.11
C LEU A 22 2.57 -12.31 -0.60
N ASP A 23 3.59 -12.30 -1.44
CA ASP A 23 4.96 -12.65 -1.04
C ASP A 23 5.48 -11.68 0.03
N GLN A 24 5.26 -10.37 -0.15
CA GLN A 24 5.70 -9.36 0.82
C GLN A 24 4.94 -9.45 2.14
N VAL A 25 3.66 -9.83 2.14
CA VAL A 25 2.92 -10.13 3.39
C VAL A 25 3.52 -11.34 4.11
N SER A 26 3.82 -12.41 3.37
CA SER A 26 4.47 -13.61 3.92
C SER A 26 5.82 -13.27 4.54
N ARG A 27 6.64 -12.48 3.85
CA ARG A 27 7.95 -12.00 4.34
C ARG A 27 7.82 -11.14 5.57
N LEU A 28 6.84 -10.23 5.61
CA LEU A 28 6.56 -9.40 6.77
C LEU A 28 6.26 -10.25 8.00
N PHE A 29 5.40 -11.26 7.87
CA PHE A 29 5.04 -12.12 9.00
C PHE A 29 6.20 -12.97 9.48
N LYS A 30 7.03 -13.49 8.57
CA LYS A 30 8.26 -14.18 8.94
C LYS A 30 9.27 -13.25 9.62
N ALA A 31 9.42 -12.03 9.14
CA ALA A 31 10.31 -11.03 9.72
C ALA A 31 9.88 -10.62 11.14
N LEU A 32 8.57 -10.49 11.37
CA LEU A 32 7.99 -10.25 12.69
C LEU A 32 8.26 -11.43 13.64
N TRP A 33 8.05 -12.67 13.17
CA TRP A 33 8.35 -13.87 13.94
C TRP A 33 9.83 -13.97 14.32
N GLU A 34 10.73 -13.61 13.41
CA GLU A 34 12.18 -13.61 13.62
C GLU A 34 12.68 -12.39 14.42
N GLY A 35 11.83 -11.39 14.69
CA GLY A 35 12.21 -10.15 15.37
C GLY A 35 13.17 -9.25 14.57
N SER A 36 13.17 -9.37 13.23
CA SER A 36 14.13 -8.67 12.37
C SER A 36 13.60 -7.31 11.90
N ASN A 37 13.92 -6.23 12.63
CA ASN A 37 13.49 -4.86 12.29
C ASN A 37 13.84 -4.43 10.86
N ALA A 38 15.03 -4.79 10.37
CA ALA A 38 15.44 -4.46 9.00
C ALA A 38 14.53 -5.13 7.96
N ARG A 39 14.20 -6.41 8.15
CA ARG A 39 13.31 -7.15 7.24
C ARG A 39 11.84 -6.71 7.36
N ILE A 40 11.41 -6.31 8.56
CA ILE A 40 10.08 -5.74 8.78
C ILE A 40 9.93 -4.46 7.96
N SER A 41 10.86 -3.51 8.11
CA SER A 41 10.81 -2.24 7.39
C SER A 41 10.90 -2.41 5.88
N ASP A 42 11.76 -3.33 5.40
CA ASP A 42 11.88 -3.65 3.97
C ASP A 42 10.58 -4.23 3.38
N SER A 43 9.94 -5.15 4.11
CA SER A 43 8.68 -5.76 3.68
C SER A 43 7.54 -4.73 3.66
N LEU A 44 7.46 -3.85 4.67
CA LEU A 44 6.47 -2.77 4.72
C LEU A 44 6.67 -1.76 3.58
N ALA A 45 7.91 -1.34 3.33
CA ALA A 45 8.22 -0.44 2.21
C ALA A 45 7.87 -1.09 0.86
N SER A 46 8.15 -2.38 0.70
CA SER A 46 7.82 -3.15 -0.51
C SER A 46 6.30 -3.27 -0.71
N LEU A 47 5.52 -3.45 0.36
CA LEU A 47 4.05 -3.45 0.29
C LEU A 47 3.49 -2.09 -0.16
N ILE A 48 4.03 -1.00 0.39
CA ILE A 48 3.65 0.37 -0.02
C ILE A 48 3.96 0.57 -1.51
N MET A 49 5.18 0.23 -1.95
CA MET A 49 5.60 0.33 -3.34
C MET A 49 4.70 -0.49 -4.28
N SER A 50 4.47 -1.76 -3.95
CA SER A 50 3.61 -2.66 -4.74
C SER A 50 2.18 -2.14 -4.84
N SER A 51 1.64 -1.54 -3.78
CA SER A 51 0.31 -0.91 -3.78
C SER A 51 0.21 0.24 -4.78
N TYR A 52 1.21 1.15 -4.81
CA TYR A 52 1.24 2.24 -5.79
C TYR A 52 1.38 1.74 -7.22
N ILE A 53 2.28 0.79 -7.47
CA ILE A 53 2.52 0.26 -8.82
C ILE A 53 1.27 -0.46 -9.32
N LEU A 54 0.63 -1.28 -8.49
CA LEU A 54 -0.61 -1.96 -8.83
C LEU A 54 -1.74 -0.97 -9.13
N GLY A 55 -1.94 0.04 -8.27
CA GLY A 55 -2.91 1.12 -8.50
C GLY A 55 -2.71 1.79 -9.86
N ARG A 56 -1.45 2.16 -10.19
CA ARG A 56 -1.11 2.73 -11.50
C ARG A 56 -1.44 1.81 -12.66
N ARG A 57 -1.21 0.50 -12.54
CA ARG A 57 -1.56 -0.48 -13.59
C ARG A 57 -3.07 -0.66 -13.75
N LEU A 58 -3.84 -0.37 -12.71
CA LEU A 58 -5.31 -0.37 -12.71
C LEU A 58 -5.91 0.98 -13.14
N GLY A 59 -5.08 1.98 -13.47
CA GLY A 59 -5.54 3.29 -13.94
C GLY A 59 -5.74 4.33 -12.84
N ILE A 60 -5.27 4.07 -11.61
CA ILE A 60 -5.31 5.03 -10.50
C ILE A 60 -3.98 5.78 -10.48
N SER A 61 -4.01 7.12 -10.54
CA SER A 61 -2.76 7.89 -10.47
C SER A 61 -2.17 7.83 -9.06
N PHE A 62 -0.87 8.11 -8.93
CA PHE A 62 -0.25 8.20 -7.59
C PHE A 62 -0.90 9.29 -6.73
N LYS A 63 -1.26 10.41 -7.34
CA LYS A 63 -1.98 11.49 -6.68
C LYS A 63 -3.35 11.01 -6.17
N ASP A 64 -4.12 10.30 -7.01
CA ASP A 64 -5.43 9.79 -6.57
C ASP A 64 -5.29 8.76 -5.43
N MET A 65 -4.21 7.96 -5.44
CA MET A 65 -3.89 7.05 -4.33
C MET A 65 -3.60 7.83 -3.03
N ASP A 66 -2.80 8.90 -3.11
CA ASP A 66 -2.49 9.77 -1.97
C ASP A 66 -3.76 10.46 -1.43
N ASP A 67 -4.57 11.04 -2.33
CA ASP A 67 -5.82 11.73 -1.98
C ASP A 67 -6.80 10.75 -1.30
N LEU A 68 -6.95 9.53 -1.84
CA LEU A 68 -7.78 8.47 -1.25
C LEU A 68 -7.27 8.05 0.14
N LEU A 69 -5.95 7.98 0.36
CA LEU A 69 -5.39 7.67 1.67
C LEU A 69 -5.71 8.79 2.67
N VAL A 70 -5.51 10.04 2.30
CA VAL A 70 -5.83 11.20 3.15
C VAL A 70 -7.31 11.24 3.51
N ASP A 71 -8.21 10.98 2.56
CA ASP A 71 -9.65 10.96 2.82
C ASP A 71 -10.05 9.82 3.77
N LYS A 72 -9.41 8.64 3.67
CA LYS A 72 -9.60 7.55 4.63
C LYS A 72 -9.15 7.92 6.04
N LEU A 73 -8.01 8.58 6.18
CA LEU A 73 -7.50 9.04 7.49
C LEU A 73 -8.47 10.02 8.14
N LYS A 74 -8.93 11.04 7.39
CA LYS A 74 -9.93 12.01 7.89
C LYS A 74 -11.23 11.33 8.30
N LYS A 75 -11.69 10.35 7.50
CA LYS A 75 -12.90 9.58 7.79
C LYS A 75 -12.76 8.81 9.10
N HIS A 76 -11.70 8.02 9.27
CA HIS A 76 -11.49 7.21 10.47
C HIS A 76 -11.29 8.06 11.73
N LYS A 77 -10.63 9.21 11.60
CA LYS A 77 -10.52 10.19 12.69
C LYS A 77 -11.89 10.72 13.11
N LYS A 78 -12.75 11.09 12.15
CA LYS A 78 -14.12 11.56 12.43
C LYS A 78 -14.99 10.47 13.06
N GLU A 79 -14.76 9.21 12.70
CA GLU A 79 -15.52 8.06 13.19
C GLU A 79 -15.08 7.55 14.58
N GLY A 80 -14.05 8.14 15.19
CA GLY A 80 -13.54 7.67 16.50
C GLY A 80 -12.92 6.27 16.40
N HIS A 81 -12.12 6.04 15.36
CA HIS A 81 -11.45 4.74 15.19
C HIS A 81 -10.50 4.46 16.35
N GLN A 82 -10.48 3.23 16.87
CA GLN A 82 -9.71 2.86 18.08
C GLN A 82 -8.23 3.26 18.03
N LEU A 83 -7.59 3.15 16.86
CA LEU A 83 -6.19 3.57 16.68
C LEU A 83 -5.97 5.07 16.92
N GLU A 84 -6.95 5.92 16.59
CA GLU A 84 -6.89 7.33 16.92
C GLU A 84 -7.07 7.50 18.43
N ASP A 85 -8.11 6.90 19.01
CA ASP A 85 -8.43 7.06 20.43
C ASP A 85 -7.30 6.55 21.36
N TRP A 86 -6.60 5.50 20.97
CA TRP A 86 -5.58 4.85 21.81
C TRP A 86 -4.17 5.40 21.57
N TYR A 87 -3.82 5.69 20.32
CA TYR A 87 -2.42 5.94 19.93
C TYR A 87 -2.21 7.20 19.10
N GLN A 88 -3.27 7.84 18.62
CA GLN A 88 -3.20 8.99 17.70
C GLN A 88 -2.46 8.68 16.39
N ASP A 89 -2.38 7.40 16.01
CA ASP A 89 -1.64 6.94 14.81
C ASP A 89 -2.22 7.55 13.52
N ILE A 90 -3.54 7.75 13.48
CA ILE A 90 -4.24 8.30 12.31
C ILE A 90 -3.88 9.77 12.13
N SER A 91 -3.95 10.56 13.21
CA SER A 91 -3.49 11.95 13.21
C SER A 91 -2.01 12.06 12.85
N ALA A 92 -1.15 11.20 13.41
CA ALA A 92 0.28 11.21 13.10
C ALA A 92 0.56 10.92 11.60
N LEU A 93 -0.14 9.95 11.01
CA LEU A 93 0.00 9.63 9.59
C LEU A 93 -0.57 10.74 8.69
N GLU A 94 -1.71 11.34 9.06
CA GLU A 94 -2.27 12.48 8.33
C GLU A 94 -1.27 13.64 8.26
N ASP A 95 -0.64 13.98 9.39
CA ASP A 95 0.36 15.04 9.47
C ASP A 95 1.63 14.73 8.67
N HIS A 96 2.04 13.45 8.63
CA HIS A 96 3.14 13.02 7.76
C HIS A 96 2.79 13.21 6.28
N MET A 97 1.58 12.81 5.87
CA MET A 97 1.13 12.91 4.48
C MET A 97 0.98 14.37 4.02
N ARG A 98 0.56 15.29 4.91
CA ARG A 98 0.46 16.73 4.61
C ARG A 98 1.79 17.42 4.33
N LYS A 99 2.91 16.84 4.77
CA LYS A 99 4.26 17.40 4.62
C LYS A 99 4.96 16.97 3.32
N ARG A 100 4.34 16.09 2.54
CA ARG A 100 4.82 15.64 1.22
C ARG A 100 4.36 16.59 0.13
#